data_AF-A0A2R4RPH2-F1
#
_entry.id   AF-A0A2R4RPH2-F1
#
_cell.length_a   1.000
_cell.length_b   1.000
_cell.length_c   1.000
_cell.angle_alpha   90.00
_cell.angle_beta   90.00
_cell.angle_gamma   90.00
#
_symmetry.space_group_name_H-M   'P 1'
#
loop_
_entity.id
_entity.type
_entity.pdbx_description
1 polymer ?
#
loop_
_entity_poly.entity_id
_entity_poly.type
_entity_poly.pdbx_seq_one_letter_code
_entity_poly.pdbx_strand_id
1 'polypeptide(L)'
;VEKAATMFVTGPDVVKTVLGEEVSFDELGGAMTHGTKSGVAHFVAKNEYDCMDIIKSLLSYVPQNNTEAPPRVETSDDPNRLDHNLLNMVPEDSLKPYDMKPIILSILDDNKFFEIHELFAQNVIVGFGRM
;
A
#
# COMPACT_ATOMS: atom_id res chain seq x y z
N VAL A 1 -9.83 -9.23 0.18
CA VAL A 1 -10.36 -9.23 1.55
C VAL A 1 -9.81 -10.43 2.29
N GLU A 2 -9.26 -10.22 3.48
CA GLU A 2 -8.67 -11.28 4.31
C GLU A 2 -9.67 -12.43 4.53
N LYS A 3 -9.21 -13.68 4.42
CA LYS A 3 -9.98 -14.92 4.66
C LYS A 3 -11.25 -15.13 3.81
N ALA A 4 -11.53 -14.23 2.87
CA ALA A 4 -12.70 -14.34 1.98
C ALA A 4 -12.30 -14.40 0.49
N ALA A 5 -11.16 -13.82 0.11
CA ALA A 5 -10.71 -13.75 -1.26
C ALA A 5 -9.47 -14.63 -1.53
N THR A 6 -9.51 -15.36 -2.64
CA THR A 6 -8.43 -16.24 -3.10
C THR A 6 -8.29 -16.12 -4.62
N MET A 7 -7.07 -16.15 -5.16
CA MET A 7 -6.80 -16.12 -6.60
C MET A 7 -5.67 -17.10 -6.96
N PHE A 8 -5.79 -17.82 -8.07
CA PHE A 8 -4.74 -18.67 -8.62
C PHE A 8 -5.10 -19.06 -10.06
N VAL A 9 -4.09 -19.37 -10.87
CA VAL A 9 -4.32 -19.87 -12.25
C VAL A 9 -4.75 -21.33 -12.22
N THR A 10 -4.11 -22.12 -11.36
CA THR A 10 -4.33 -23.56 -11.23
C THR A 10 -4.61 -23.87 -9.77
N GLY A 11 -5.68 -24.62 -9.48
CA GLY A 11 -6.12 -24.89 -8.11
C GLY A 11 -5.25 -25.92 -7.35
N PRO A 12 -5.38 -25.97 -6.01
CA PRO A 12 -4.58 -26.84 -5.16
C PRO A 12 -4.65 -28.34 -5.53
N ASP A 13 -5.81 -28.82 -5.95
CA ASP A 13 -6.00 -30.24 -6.32
C ASP A 13 -5.16 -30.65 -7.53
N VAL A 14 -5.00 -29.73 -8.49
CA VAL A 14 -4.17 -29.96 -9.68
C VAL A 14 -2.69 -29.86 -9.31
N VAL A 15 -2.31 -28.92 -8.45
CA VAL A 15 -0.94 -28.82 -7.90
C VAL A 15 -0.55 -30.12 -7.20
N LYS A 16 -1.44 -30.66 -6.35
CA LYS A 16 -1.22 -31.94 -5.66
C LYS A 16 -1.10 -33.10 -6.64
N THR A 17 -1.97 -33.16 -7.66
CA THR A 17 -1.97 -34.27 -8.61
C THR A 17 -0.76 -34.26 -9.55
N VAL A 18 -0.31 -33.07 -9.97
CA VAL A 18 0.76 -32.92 -10.97
C VAL A 18 2.15 -32.78 -10.34
N LEU A 19 2.26 -32.00 -9.27
CA LEU A 19 3.54 -31.70 -8.61
C LEU A 19 3.75 -32.52 -7.33
N GLY A 20 2.70 -33.16 -6.79
CA GLY A 20 2.78 -33.89 -5.52
C GLY A 20 2.82 -32.99 -4.29
N GLU A 21 2.66 -31.68 -4.45
CA GLU A 21 2.70 -30.71 -3.35
C GLU A 21 1.31 -30.51 -2.74
N GLU A 22 1.19 -30.70 -1.42
CA GLU A 22 -0.02 -30.35 -0.68
C GLU A 22 0.07 -28.90 -0.19
N VAL A 23 -0.80 -28.05 -0.71
CA VAL A 23 -0.91 -26.64 -0.34
C VAL A 23 -2.37 -26.29 -0.09
N SER A 24 -2.65 -25.49 0.94
CA SER A 24 -4.01 -25.00 1.17
C SER A 24 -4.39 -23.87 0.19
N PHE A 25 -5.69 -23.56 0.09
CA PHE A 25 -6.17 -22.43 -0.73
C PHE A 25 -5.55 -21.09 -0.29
N ASP A 26 -5.44 -20.86 1.03
CA ASP A 26 -4.86 -19.63 1.57
C ASP A 26 -3.35 -19.54 1.31
N GLU A 27 -2.63 -20.65 1.44
CA GLU A 27 -1.19 -20.69 1.14
C GLU A 27 -0.90 -20.52 -0.34
N LEU A 28 -1.74 -21.09 -1.21
CA LEU A 28 -1.56 -21.01 -2.66
C LEU A 28 -1.91 -19.64 -3.23
N GLY A 29 -2.99 -19.02 -2.74
CA GLY A 29 -3.58 -17.85 -3.40
C GLY A 29 -4.37 -16.92 -2.50
N GLY A 30 -4.23 -17.04 -1.17
CA GLY A 30 -4.94 -16.18 -0.24
C GLY A 30 -4.54 -14.72 -0.36
N ALA A 31 -5.42 -13.82 0.10
CA ALA A 31 -5.17 -12.38 0.05
C ALA A 31 -3.82 -11.96 0.67
N MET A 32 -3.43 -12.57 1.79
CA MET A 32 -2.13 -12.26 2.43
C MET A 32 -0.93 -12.75 1.61
N THR A 33 -1.03 -13.93 0.99
CA THR A 33 0.00 -14.47 0.09
C THR A 33 0.24 -13.50 -1.07
N HIS A 34 -0.83 -12.98 -1.67
CA HIS A 34 -0.72 -12.00 -2.74
C HIS A 34 -0.27 -10.61 -2.29
N GLY A 35 -0.60 -10.20 -1.06
CA GLY A 35 -0.20 -8.91 -0.50
C GLY A 35 1.22 -8.85 0.04
N THR A 36 1.85 -9.99 0.35
CA THR A 36 3.19 -10.03 0.98
C THR A 36 4.25 -10.74 0.13
N LYS A 37 3.89 -11.78 -0.61
CA LYS A 37 4.86 -12.64 -1.33
C LYS A 37 4.84 -12.43 -2.84
N SER A 38 3.67 -12.46 -3.47
CA SER A 38 3.60 -12.39 -4.93
C SER A 38 3.44 -10.96 -5.48
N GLY A 39 3.03 -10.01 -4.65
CA GLY A 39 2.77 -8.62 -5.06
C GLY A 39 1.57 -8.45 -6.01
N VAL A 40 0.69 -9.45 -6.10
CA VAL A 40 -0.49 -9.37 -7.00
C VAL A 40 -1.58 -8.48 -6.37
N ALA A 41 -1.70 -8.51 -5.04
CA ALA A 41 -2.65 -7.70 -4.31
C ALA A 41 -1.95 -6.43 -3.79
N HIS A 42 -2.51 -5.26 -4.12
CA HIS A 42 -1.97 -3.96 -3.69
C HIS A 42 -2.36 -3.62 -2.25
N PHE A 43 -3.50 -4.17 -1.81
CA PHE A 43 -4.09 -3.96 -0.49
C PHE A 43 -4.68 -5.27 0.01
N VAL A 44 -4.62 -5.46 1.33
CA VAL A 44 -5.31 -6.55 2.02
C VAL A 44 -6.28 -5.93 3.02
N ALA A 45 -7.53 -5.78 2.60
CA ALA A 45 -8.60 -5.25 3.45
C ALA A 45 -9.10 -6.29 4.46
N LYS A 46 -9.47 -5.86 5.67
CA LYS A 46 -9.95 -6.73 6.76
C LYS A 46 -11.34 -7.31 6.50
N ASN A 47 -12.18 -6.55 5.81
CA ASN A 47 -13.53 -6.93 5.42
C ASN A 47 -13.97 -6.13 4.17
N GLU A 48 -15.18 -6.37 3.67
CA GLU A 48 -15.70 -5.73 2.47
C GLU A 48 -15.93 -4.21 2.64
N TYR A 49 -16.35 -3.76 3.82
CA TYR A 49 -16.55 -2.34 4.09
C TYR A 49 -15.23 -1.57 4.05
N ASP A 50 -14.20 -2.10 4.72
CA ASP A 50 -12.83 -1.59 4.68
C ASP A 50 -12.29 -1.57 3.24
N CYS A 51 -12.56 -2.63 2.46
CA CYS A 51 -12.20 -2.69 1.05
C CYS A 51 -12.85 -1.57 0.23
N MET A 52 -14.14 -1.31 0.44
CA MET A 52 -14.86 -0.24 -0.25
C MET A 52 -14.32 1.15 0.15
N ASP A 53 -13.95 1.35 1.40
CA ASP A 53 -13.40 2.63 1.86
C ASP A 53 -11.97 2.86 1.34
N ILE A 54 -11.15 1.82 1.20
CA ILE A 54 -9.85 1.89 0.49
C ILE A 54 -10.06 2.28 -0.97
N ILE A 55 -11.04 1.69 -1.66
CA ILE A 55 -11.34 2.02 -3.07
C ILE A 55 -11.80 3.47 -3.21
N LYS A 56 -12.71 3.95 -2.36
CA LYS A 56 -13.14 5.35 -2.37
C LYS A 56 -11.97 6.30 -2.13
N SER A 57 -11.10 5.96 -1.18
CA SER A 57 -9.88 6.72 -0.89
C SER A 57 -8.99 6.79 -2.12
N LEU A 58 -8.70 5.66 -2.78
CA LEU A 58 -7.90 5.61 -4.01
C LEU A 58 -8.50 6.50 -5.11
N LEU A 59 -9.81 6.37 -5.38
CA LEU A 59 -10.50 7.15 -6.41
C LEU A 59 -10.48 8.66 -6.11
N SER A 60 -10.31 9.07 -4.86
CA SER A 60 -10.16 10.49 -4.52
C SER A 60 -8.82 11.09 -4.99
N TYR A 61 -7.81 10.26 -5.25
CA TYR A 61 -6.48 10.68 -5.73
C TYR A 61 -6.34 10.61 -7.26
N VAL A 62 -7.12 9.75 -7.93
CA VAL A 62 -6.96 9.45 -9.35
C VAL A 62 -7.92 10.29 -10.20
N PRO A 63 -7.47 10.92 -11.32
CA PRO A 63 -8.35 11.64 -12.23
C PRO A 63 -9.33 10.68 -12.92
N GLN A 64 -10.47 11.20 -13.40
CA GLN A 64 -11.49 10.37 -14.06
C GLN A 64 -11.00 9.74 -15.36
N ASN A 65 -10.01 10.38 -16.01
CA ASN A 65 -9.39 9.91 -17.23
C ASN A 65 -7.98 10.50 -17.40
N ASN A 66 -7.27 10.10 -18.46
CA ASN A 66 -5.89 10.50 -18.73
C ASN A 66 -5.72 11.93 -19.29
N THR A 67 -6.81 12.65 -19.56
CA THR A 67 -6.78 14.05 -20.06
C THR A 67 -7.10 15.08 -18.97
N GLU A 68 -7.62 14.65 -17.83
CA GLU A 68 -7.98 15.50 -16.71
C GLU A 68 -6.85 15.61 -15.69
N ALA A 69 -6.81 16.75 -14.99
CA ALA A 69 -5.94 16.92 -13.85
C ALA A 69 -6.45 16.11 -12.64
N PRO A 70 -5.58 15.68 -11.71
CA PRO A 70 -6.00 15.04 -10.48
C PRO A 70 -7.00 15.91 -9.67
N PRO A 71 -7.97 15.30 -8.96
CA PRO A 71 -8.94 16.04 -8.16
C PRO A 71 -8.25 16.89 -7.09
N ARG A 72 -8.56 18.19 -7.05
CA ARG A 72 -8.13 19.09 -5.97
C ARG A 72 -9.08 18.99 -4.78
N VAL A 73 -8.51 19.03 -3.59
CA VAL A 73 -9.24 19.03 -2.32
C VAL A 73 -8.76 20.24 -1.54
N GLU A 74 -9.68 20.96 -0.89
CA GLU A 74 -9.29 22.05 0.00
C GLU A 74 -8.54 21.47 1.20
N THR A 75 -7.38 22.06 1.50
CA THR A 75 -6.57 21.73 2.66
C THR A 75 -6.45 22.95 3.56
N SER A 76 -6.40 22.71 4.87
CA SER A 76 -6.05 23.73 5.85
C SER A 76 -4.56 23.75 6.19
N ASP A 77 -3.77 22.86 5.59
CA ASP A 77 -2.32 22.82 5.77
C ASP A 77 -1.67 24.07 5.16
N ASP A 78 -0.66 24.60 5.84
CA ASP A 78 0.06 25.78 5.37
C ASP A 78 1.10 25.33 4.33
N PRO A 79 1.06 25.84 3.08
CA PRO A 79 2.07 25.50 2.07
C PRO A 79 3.49 25.91 2.48
N ASN A 80 3.65 26.75 3.50
CA ASN A 80 4.94 27.16 4.07
C ASN A 80 5.25 26.48 5.41
N ARG A 81 4.54 25.41 5.77
CA ARG A 81 4.78 24.67 7.02
C ARG A 81 6.25 24.23 7.08
N LEU A 82 6.91 24.57 8.18
CA LEU A 82 8.28 24.17 8.48
C LEU A 82 8.26 23.12 9.58
N ASP A 83 8.78 21.92 9.28
CA ASP A 83 9.08 20.93 10.30
C ASP A 83 10.58 20.90 10.60
N HIS A 84 10.97 21.53 11.70
CA HIS A 84 12.35 21.54 12.18
C HIS A 84 12.85 20.16 12.63
N ASN A 85 11.94 19.21 12.90
CA ASN A 85 12.30 17.89 13.34
C ASN A 85 12.87 17.01 12.21
N LEU A 86 12.61 17.35 10.94
CA LEU A 86 13.14 16.62 9.78
C LEU A 86 14.66 16.44 9.82
N LEU A 87 15.39 17.45 10.30
CA LEU A 87 16.85 17.41 10.43
C LEU A 87 17.32 16.36 11.46
N ASN A 88 16.50 16.05 12.46
CA ASN A 88 16.83 15.07 13.49
C ASN A 88 16.40 13.65 13.11
N MET A 89 15.61 13.47 12.05
CA MET A 89 15.13 12.15 11.61
C MET A 89 16.22 11.35 10.89
N VAL A 90 17.15 12.03 10.23
CA VAL A 90 18.27 11.40 9.52
C VAL A 90 19.45 11.22 10.48
N PRO A 91 19.92 9.99 10.74
CA PRO A 91 21.10 9.77 11.56
C PRO A 91 22.37 10.36 10.95
N GLU A 92 23.29 10.83 11.80
CA GLU A 92 24.61 11.28 11.35
C GLU A 92 25.46 10.13 10.76
N ASP A 93 25.26 8.91 11.27
CA ASP A 93 25.88 7.69 10.75
C ASP A 93 25.14 7.20 9.50
N SER A 94 25.82 7.21 8.35
CA SER A 94 25.25 6.80 7.06
C SER A 94 24.92 5.30 6.96
N LEU A 95 25.45 4.46 7.85
CA LEU A 95 25.12 3.03 7.91
C LEU A 95 23.90 2.74 8.79
N LYS A 96 23.44 3.72 9.58
CA LYS A 96 22.31 3.54 10.47
C LYS A 96 20.99 3.75 9.70
N PRO A 97 20.10 2.75 9.65
CA PRO A 97 18.81 2.91 9.00
C PRO A 97 17.90 3.86 9.81
N TYR A 98 16.92 4.42 9.12
CA TYR A 98 15.85 5.22 9.70
C TYR A 98 14.54 4.96 8.95
N ASP A 99 13.42 5.37 9.55
CA ASP A 99 12.11 5.22 8.93
C ASP A 99 11.85 6.40 7.98
N MET A 100 11.57 6.09 6.71
CA MET A 100 11.25 7.08 5.69
C MET A 100 9.79 7.58 5.81
N LYS A 101 8.87 6.82 6.41
CA LYS A 101 7.45 7.19 6.50
C LYS A 101 7.25 8.51 7.25
N PRO A 102 7.88 8.79 8.41
CA PRO A 102 7.78 10.09 9.08
C PRO A 102 8.18 11.28 8.20
N ILE A 103 9.21 11.12 7.36
CA ILE A 103 9.66 12.18 6.44
C ILE A 103 8.61 12.42 5.37
N ILE A 104 8.07 11.35 4.77
CA ILE A 104 6.99 11.45 3.76
C ILE A 104 5.78 12.16 4.36
N LEU A 105 5.34 11.73 5.55
CA LEU A 105 4.20 12.32 6.25
C LEU A 105 4.44 13.80 6.57
N SER A 106 5.63 14.16 7.02
CA SER A 106 5.97 15.56 7.29
C SER A 106 5.89 16.46 6.06
N ILE A 107 6.00 15.95 4.83
CA ILE A 107 6.00 16.75 3.61
C ILE A 107 4.60 16.89 3.01
N LEU A 108 3.74 15.88 3.20
CA LEU A 108 2.41 15.83 2.60
C LEU A 108 1.37 16.58 3.42
N ASP A 109 0.32 17.06 2.75
CA ASP A 109 -0.82 17.73 3.38
C ASP A 109 -1.43 16.89 4.51
N ASP A 110 -1.74 17.54 5.63
CA ASP A 110 -2.36 16.94 6.82
C ASP A 110 -1.57 15.76 7.41
N ASN A 111 -0.31 15.57 7.02
CA ASN A 111 0.47 14.36 7.28
C ASN A 111 -0.25 13.08 6.82
N LYS A 112 -0.90 13.11 5.64
CA LYS A 112 -1.62 11.96 5.08
C LYS A 112 -0.88 11.37 3.89
N PHE A 113 -0.62 10.07 3.97
CA PHE A 113 -0.05 9.27 2.89
C PHE A 113 -0.93 8.04 2.66
N PHE A 114 -1.31 7.81 1.41
CA PHE A 114 -2.08 6.63 1.00
C PHE A 114 -1.13 5.63 0.35
N GLU A 115 -0.54 4.78 1.17
CA GLU A 115 0.49 3.82 0.79
C GLU A 115 -0.08 2.67 -0.05
N ILE A 116 0.67 2.26 -1.07
CA ILE A 116 0.35 1.18 -2.00
C ILE A 116 1.36 0.08 -1.77
N HIS A 117 0.93 -1.20 -1.78
CA HIS A 117 1.84 -2.34 -1.55
C HIS A 117 2.56 -2.30 -0.20
N GLU A 118 1.97 -1.74 0.85
CA GLU A 118 2.62 -1.60 2.18
C GLU A 118 3.25 -2.92 2.70
N LEU A 119 2.68 -4.07 2.35
CA LEU A 119 3.14 -5.37 2.82
C LEU A 119 4.13 -6.07 1.87
N PHE A 120 4.34 -5.56 0.65
CA PHE A 120 5.17 -6.15 -0.40
C PHE A 120 6.37 -5.26 -0.73
N ALA A 121 7.56 -5.86 -0.82
CA ALA A 121 8.81 -5.15 -1.15
C ALA A 121 9.05 -3.88 -0.28
N GLN A 122 8.94 -4.03 1.05
CA GLN A 122 9.01 -2.97 2.06
C GLN A 122 10.33 -2.17 2.10
N ASN A 123 11.31 -2.53 1.26
CA ASN A 123 12.53 -1.75 1.05
C ASN A 123 12.31 -0.52 0.15
N VAL A 124 11.13 -0.37 -0.48
CA VAL A 124 10.72 0.82 -1.24
C VAL A 124 9.27 1.17 -0.86
N ILE A 125 9.01 2.47 -0.66
CA ILE A 125 7.69 2.97 -0.30
C ILE A 125 7.09 3.67 -1.52
N VAL A 126 5.85 3.32 -1.88
CA VAL A 126 5.09 3.94 -2.97
C VAL A 126 3.69 4.27 -2.50
N GLY A 127 3.09 5.34 -3.02
CA GLY A 127 1.76 5.75 -2.61
C GLY A 127 1.36 7.11 -3.13
N PHE A 128 0.19 7.57 -2.72
CA PHE A 128 -0.38 8.85 -3.08
C PHE A 128 -0.34 9.84 -1.91
N GLY A 129 -0.15 11.11 -2.24
CA GLY A 129 -0.21 12.23 -1.31
C GLY A 129 -0.81 13.45 -1.98
N ARG A 130 -1.12 14.49 -1.20
CA ARG A 130 -1.50 15.82 -1.70
C ARG A 130 -0.51 16.87 -1.18
N MET A 131 -0.35 17.93 -1.97
CA MET A 131 0.50 19.10 -1.74
C MET A 131 -0.13 20.32 -2.43
#